data_AF-A0A0G1GHG1-F1
#
_entry.id   AF-A0A0G1GHG1-F1
#
_cell.length_a   1.000
_cell.length_b   1.000
_cell.length_c   1.000
_cell.angle_alpha   90.00
_cell.angle_beta   90.00
_cell.angle_gamma   90.00
#
_symmetry.space_group_name_H-M   'P 1'
#
loop_
_entity.id
_entity.type
_entity.pdbx_description
1 polymer ?
#
loop_
_entity_poly.entity_id
_entity_poly.type
_entity_poly.pdbx_seq_one_letter_code
_entity_poly.pdbx_strand_id
1 'polypeptide(L)'
;MSLTGVFGEIIGAIVGLYVVNSIPSWHLSFITDAYLLYLPYANTAIIGACVVRMLMHLSPWYRLQMLFEGLFQIIGIFSLYMLLTVFPFDFGSINKIEINSLLRFGFNIAIVALFLALLVTCFQMLRGKAS
;
A
#
# COMPACT_ATOMS: atom_id res chain seq x y z
N MET A 1 8.67 16.15 16.11
CA MET A 1 8.02 14.91 16.62
C MET A 1 9.09 13.87 16.90
N SER A 2 8.86 12.94 17.83
CA SER A 2 9.87 12.07 18.44
C SER A 2 10.37 10.95 17.51
N LEU A 3 11.65 10.55 17.67
CA LEU A 3 12.30 9.43 16.99
C LEU A 3 11.49 8.11 17.00
N THR A 4 10.61 7.96 17.98
CA THR A 4 9.73 6.79 18.16
C THR A 4 8.75 6.59 17.01
N GLY A 5 8.30 7.66 16.33
CA GLY A 5 7.39 7.55 15.18
C GLY A 5 8.06 6.86 13.98
N VAL A 6 9.23 7.37 13.58
CA VAL A 6 10.04 6.81 12.49
C VAL A 6 10.43 5.35 12.78
N PHE A 7 10.82 5.06 14.02
CA PHE A 7 11.20 3.70 14.43
C PHE A 7 10.02 2.72 14.30
N GLY A 8 8.81 3.13 14.68
CA GLY A 8 7.60 2.32 14.51
C GLY A 8 7.30 2.00 13.04
N GLU A 9 7.50 2.96 12.13
CA GLU A 9 7.31 2.75 10.69
C GLU A 9 8.31 1.77 10.09
N ILE A 10 9.59 1.85 10.51
CA ILE A 10 10.63 0.92 10.08
C ILE A 10 10.32 -0.49 10.56
N ILE A 11 9.97 -0.65 11.84
CA ILE A 11 9.56 -1.97 12.38
C ILE A 11 8.34 -2.49 11.63
N GLY A 12 7.33 -1.65 11.41
CA GLY A 12 6.14 -2.04 10.65
C GLY A 12 6.48 -2.53 9.25
N ALA A 13 7.40 -1.86 8.55
CA ALA A 13 7.86 -2.28 7.23
C ALA A 13 8.63 -3.61 7.28
N ILE A 14 9.52 -3.80 8.25
CA ILE A 14 10.26 -5.07 8.43
C ILE A 14 9.29 -6.23 8.69
N VAL A 15 8.33 -6.05 9.61
CA VAL A 15 7.31 -7.05 9.90
C VAL A 15 6.45 -7.31 8.67
N GLY A 16 6.03 -6.26 7.96
CA GLY A 16 5.27 -6.38 6.73
C GLY A 16 6.00 -7.20 5.66
N LEU A 17 7.28 -6.89 5.42
CA LEU A 17 8.14 -7.64 4.50
C LEU A 17 8.27 -9.10 4.93
N TYR A 18 8.55 -9.37 6.20
CA TYR A 18 8.64 -10.73 6.70
C TYR A 18 7.34 -11.51 6.46
N VAL A 19 6.20 -10.91 6.77
CA VAL A 19 4.88 -11.54 6.59
C VAL A 19 4.62 -11.83 5.12
N VAL A 20 4.75 -10.86 4.21
CA VAL A 20 4.43 -11.09 2.78
C VAL A 20 5.36 -12.13 2.14
N ASN A 21 6.63 -12.17 2.53
CA ASN A 21 7.55 -13.18 2.02
C ASN A 21 7.32 -14.56 2.67
N SER A 22 6.66 -14.63 3.83
CA SER A 22 6.33 -15.89 4.51
C SER A 22 5.02 -16.50 4.04
N ILE A 23 4.08 -15.73 3.49
CA ILE A 23 2.75 -16.19 3.06
C ILE A 23 2.79 -17.47 2.19
N PRO A 24 3.69 -17.62 1.20
CA PRO A 24 3.77 -18.84 0.40
C PRO A 24 4.04 -20.12 1.22
N SER A 25 4.74 -19.99 2.34
CA SER A 25 5.05 -21.12 3.25
C SER A 25 3.89 -21.51 4.16
N TRP A 26 2.82 -20.71 4.22
CA TRP A 26 1.66 -21.00 5.07
C TRP A 26 0.70 -22.01 4.44
N HIS A 27 0.96 -22.44 3.19
CA HIS A 27 0.18 -23.44 2.46
C HIS A 27 -1.34 -23.16 2.47
N LEU A 28 -1.69 -21.87 2.33
CA LEU A 28 -3.08 -21.43 2.31
C LEU A 28 -3.74 -21.86 1.01
N SER A 29 -4.79 -22.68 1.10
CA SER A 29 -5.46 -23.29 -0.05
C SER A 29 -6.08 -22.30 -1.04
N PHE A 30 -6.37 -21.07 -0.61
CA PHE A 30 -6.94 -20.02 -1.44
C PHE A 30 -5.88 -19.11 -2.09
N ILE A 31 -4.59 -19.29 -1.80
CA ILE A 31 -3.51 -18.51 -2.42
C ILE A 31 -2.95 -19.29 -3.59
N THR A 32 -2.86 -18.64 -4.75
CA THR A 32 -2.40 -19.27 -5.99
C THR A 32 -0.92 -18.96 -6.23
N ASP A 33 -0.30 -19.68 -7.17
CA ASP A 33 1.09 -19.45 -7.59
C ASP A 33 1.32 -18.03 -8.15
N ALA A 34 0.25 -17.35 -8.59
CA ALA A 34 0.31 -15.95 -8.98
C ALA A 34 0.74 -15.02 -7.83
N TYR A 35 0.71 -15.46 -6.57
CA TYR A 35 1.25 -14.71 -5.45
C TYR A 35 2.74 -14.40 -5.62
N LEU A 36 3.50 -15.33 -6.21
CA LEU A 36 4.93 -15.12 -6.48
C LEU A 36 5.16 -14.03 -7.54
N LEU A 37 4.20 -13.82 -8.45
CA LEU A 37 4.22 -12.69 -9.39
C LEU A 37 3.87 -11.36 -8.70
N TYR A 38 3.01 -11.39 -7.69
CA TYR A 38 2.64 -10.19 -6.91
C TYR A 38 3.74 -9.76 -5.91
N LEU A 39 4.48 -10.72 -5.36
CA LEU A 39 5.42 -10.52 -4.25
C LEU A 39 6.47 -9.40 -4.50
N PRO A 40 7.11 -9.27 -5.67
CA PRO A 40 8.04 -8.18 -5.94
C PRO A 40 7.39 -6.79 -5.85
N TYR A 41 6.13 -6.67 -6.28
CA TYR A 41 5.38 -5.42 -6.21
C TYR A 41 5.02 -5.08 -4.76
N ALA A 42 4.62 -6.08 -3.96
CA ALA A 42 4.38 -5.91 -2.53
C ALA A 42 5.64 -5.43 -1.80
N ASN A 43 6.77 -6.10 -2.02
CA ASN A 43 8.05 -5.75 -1.42
C ASN A 43 8.48 -4.32 -1.79
N THR A 44 8.40 -3.98 -3.08
CA THR A 44 8.74 -2.64 -3.58
C THR A 44 7.83 -1.58 -2.99
N ALA A 45 6.53 -1.85 -2.87
CA ALA A 45 5.57 -0.92 -2.29
C ALA A 45 5.83 -0.70 -0.79
N ILE A 46 6.10 -1.75 -0.01
CA ILE A 46 6.39 -1.63 1.42
C ILE A 46 7.67 -0.82 1.64
N ILE A 47 8.75 -1.14 0.91
CA ILE A 47 10.03 -0.42 1.01
C ILE A 47 9.85 1.05 0.58
N GLY A 48 9.23 1.28 -0.58
CA GLY A 48 8.98 2.62 -1.10
C GLY A 48 8.13 3.46 -0.15
N ALA A 49 7.06 2.88 0.39
CA ALA A 49 6.18 3.55 1.36
C ALA A 49 6.93 3.93 2.64
N CYS A 50 7.79 3.04 3.15
CA CYS A 50 8.64 3.32 4.30
C CYS A 50 9.60 4.48 4.03
N VAL A 51 10.32 4.44 2.91
CA VAL A 51 11.26 5.51 2.51
C VAL A 51 10.54 6.85 2.36
N VAL A 52 9.40 6.87 1.67
CA VAL A 52 8.62 8.11 1.46
C VAL A 52 8.12 8.67 2.79
N ARG A 53 7.66 7.84 3.72
CA ARG A 53 7.26 8.29 5.07
C ARG A 53 8.43 8.85 5.86
N MET A 54 9.59 8.21 5.82
CA MET A 54 10.82 8.73 6.43
C MET A 54 11.20 10.10 5.87
N LEU A 55 11.17 10.27 4.54
CA LEU A 55 11.45 11.55 3.88
C LEU A 55 10.42 12.63 4.27
N MET A 56 9.15 12.25 4.36
CA MET A 56 8.09 13.14 4.85
C MET A 56 8.38 13.65 6.27
N HIS A 57 8.85 12.78 7.16
CA HIS A 57 9.21 13.14 8.54
C HIS A 57 10.45 14.02 8.64
N LEU A 58 11.44 13.81 7.76
CA LEU A 58 12.67 14.61 7.73
C LEU A 58 12.48 15.98 7.07
N SER A 59 11.43 16.14 6.26
CA SER A 59 11.17 17.39 5.55
C SER A 59 10.53 18.46 6.44
N PRO A 60 11.18 19.63 6.63
CA PRO A 60 10.58 20.74 7.37
C PRO A 60 9.58 21.56 6.54
N TRP A 61 9.55 21.36 5.21
CA TRP A 61 8.75 22.20 4.30
C TRP A 61 7.40 21.56 4.00
N TYR A 62 6.33 22.32 4.26
CA TYR A 62 4.95 21.87 4.03
C TYR A 62 4.69 21.34 2.61
N ARG A 63 5.19 22.04 1.58
CA ARG A 63 5.00 21.61 0.18
C ARG A 63 5.70 20.28 -0.13
N LEU A 64 6.87 20.05 0.46
CA LEU A 64 7.57 18.77 0.33
C LEU A 64 6.84 17.66 1.10
N GLN A 65 6.29 17.94 2.28
CA GLN A 65 5.46 16.97 3.00
C GLN A 65 4.23 16.55 2.17
N MET A 66 3.55 17.50 1.53
CA MET A 66 2.44 17.21 0.63
C MET A 66 2.86 16.41 -0.60
N LEU A 67 4.04 16.69 -1.17
CA LEU A 67 4.60 15.88 -2.24
C LEU A 67 4.82 14.42 -1.79
N PHE A 68 5.42 14.22 -0.62
CA PHE A 68 5.66 12.87 -0.09
C PHE A 68 4.36 12.15 0.28
N GLU A 69 3.37 12.85 0.82
CA GLU A 69 2.03 12.30 1.04
C GLU A 69 1.38 11.84 -0.27
N GLY A 70 1.52 12.64 -1.34
CA GLY A 70 1.04 12.26 -2.67
C GLY A 70 1.76 11.02 -3.23
N LEU A 71 3.09 10.96 -3.08
CA LEU A 71 3.88 9.78 -3.47
C LEU A 71 3.47 8.53 -2.67
N PHE A 72 3.20 8.68 -1.38
CA PHE A 72 2.74 7.59 -0.52
C PHE A 72 1.39 7.02 -1.01
N GLN A 73 0.46 7.91 -1.38
CA GLN A 73 -0.84 7.52 -1.94
C GLN A 73 -0.68 6.84 -3.30
N ILE A 74 0.21 7.33 -4.18
CA ILE A 74 0.53 6.69 -5.47
C ILE A 74 1.07 5.27 -5.27
N ILE A 75 1.98 5.06 -4.31
CA ILE A 75 2.52 3.73 -3.98
C ILE A 75 1.40 2.79 -3.50
N GLY A 76 0.48 3.29 -2.66
CA GLY A 76 -0.69 2.53 -2.22
C GLY A 76 -1.60 2.11 -3.39
N ILE A 77 -1.90 3.05 -4.29
CA ILE A 77 -2.70 2.78 -5.50
C ILE A 77 -2.01 1.73 -6.37
N PHE A 78 -0.71 1.91 -6.63
CA PHE A 78 0.08 0.97 -7.42
C PHE A 78 0.05 -0.44 -6.83
N SER A 79 0.28 -0.59 -5.52
CA SER A 79 0.25 -1.90 -4.86
C SER A 79 -1.11 -2.58 -4.97
N LEU A 80 -2.20 -1.85 -4.70
CA LEU A 80 -3.56 -2.39 -4.82
C LEU A 80 -3.94 -2.72 -6.26
N TYR A 81 -3.53 -1.88 -7.22
CA TYR A 81 -3.75 -2.12 -8.64
C TYR A 81 -3.04 -3.39 -9.12
N MET A 82 -1.78 -3.59 -8.71
CA MET A 82 -1.05 -4.82 -9.02
C MET A 82 -1.65 -6.04 -8.33
N LEU A 83 -2.12 -5.90 -7.09
CA LEU A 83 -2.83 -6.96 -6.38
C LEU A 83 -4.14 -7.35 -7.08
N LEU A 84 -4.88 -6.36 -7.61
CA LEU A 84 -6.12 -6.59 -8.35
C LEU A 84 -5.89 -7.19 -9.74
N THR A 85 -4.81 -6.79 -10.41
CA THR A 85 -4.44 -7.26 -11.75
C THR A 85 -3.90 -8.69 -11.72
N VAL A 86 -2.96 -8.97 -10.82
CA VAL A 86 -2.40 -10.33 -10.64
C VAL A 86 -3.42 -11.25 -9.96
N PHE A 87 -4.17 -10.71 -8.99
CA PHE A 87 -5.19 -11.39 -8.20
C PHE A 87 -4.79 -12.81 -7.75
N PRO A 88 -3.88 -12.92 -6.76
CA PRO A 88 -3.32 -14.20 -6.33
C PRO A 88 -4.25 -15.02 -5.42
N PHE A 89 -5.56 -14.81 -5.55
CA PHE A 89 -6.57 -15.42 -4.70
C PHE A 89 -7.54 -16.26 -5.52
N ASP A 90 -7.80 -17.48 -5.06
CA ASP A 90 -8.88 -18.32 -5.55
C ASP A 90 -9.64 -18.98 -4.39
N PHE A 91 -10.65 -18.27 -3.89
CA PHE A 91 -11.56 -18.80 -2.88
C PHE A 91 -12.57 -19.81 -3.45
N GLY A 92 -12.61 -20.03 -4.78
CA GLY A 92 -13.42 -21.07 -5.39
C GLY A 92 -12.95 -22.48 -5.03
N SER A 93 -11.63 -22.66 -4.89
CA SER A 93 -10.99 -23.88 -4.40
C SER A 93 -11.51 -24.37 -3.04
N ILE A 94 -12.07 -23.46 -2.22
CA ILE A 94 -12.64 -23.75 -0.90
C ILE A 94 -14.16 -23.52 -0.83
N ASN A 95 -14.86 -23.56 -1.97
CA ASN A 95 -16.30 -23.36 -2.11
C ASN A 95 -16.81 -21.97 -1.64
N LYS A 96 -15.97 -20.93 -1.73
CA LYS A 96 -16.30 -19.55 -1.33
C LYS A 96 -16.06 -18.54 -2.45
N ILE A 97 -16.54 -18.84 -3.66
CA ILE A 97 -16.34 -18.02 -4.87
C ILE A 97 -16.77 -16.55 -4.66
N GLU A 98 -17.83 -16.30 -3.88
CA GLU A 98 -18.34 -14.96 -3.57
C GLU A 98 -17.29 -14.05 -2.93
N ILE A 99 -16.34 -14.61 -2.17
CA ILE A 99 -15.24 -13.86 -1.55
C ILE A 99 -14.32 -13.26 -2.61
N ASN A 100 -14.09 -13.94 -3.74
CA ASN A 100 -13.28 -13.39 -4.83
C ASN A 100 -13.89 -12.09 -5.35
N SER A 101 -15.21 -12.09 -5.61
CA SER A 101 -15.95 -10.92 -6.07
C SER A 101 -15.94 -9.80 -5.03
N LEU A 102 -16.12 -10.13 -3.75
CA LEU A 102 -16.08 -9.17 -2.65
C LEU A 102 -14.70 -8.51 -2.51
N LEU A 103 -13.61 -9.29 -2.61
CA LEU A 103 -12.24 -8.77 -2.55
C LEU A 103 -11.95 -7.84 -3.73
N ARG A 104 -12.31 -8.24 -4.96
CA ARG A 104 -12.13 -7.39 -6.15
C ARG A 104 -12.90 -6.08 -6.01
N PHE A 105 -14.15 -6.14 -5.53
CA PHE A 105 -14.95 -4.96 -5.29
C PHE A 105 -14.34 -4.05 -4.21
N GLY A 106 -13.90 -4.63 -3.09
CA GLY A 106 -13.22 -3.91 -2.01
C GLY A 106 -11.93 -3.23 -2.47
N PHE A 107 -11.10 -3.91 -3.26
CA PHE A 107 -9.89 -3.33 -3.83
C PHE A 107 -10.19 -2.17 -4.78
N ASN A 108 -11.23 -2.27 -5.62
CA ASN A 108 -11.66 -1.16 -6.47
C ASN A 108 -12.08 0.06 -5.64
N ILE A 109 -12.88 -0.14 -4.59
CA ILE A 109 -13.27 0.94 -3.68
C ILE A 109 -12.03 1.57 -3.02
N ALA A 110 -11.10 0.75 -2.54
CA ALA A 110 -9.88 1.25 -1.91
C ALA A 110 -9.01 2.07 -2.88
N ILE A 111 -8.88 1.64 -4.13
CA ILE A 111 -8.19 2.39 -5.19
C ILE A 111 -8.87 3.74 -5.41
N VAL A 112 -10.21 3.78 -5.54
CA VAL A 112 -10.96 5.03 -5.71
C VAL A 112 -10.77 5.96 -4.51
N ALA A 113 -10.83 5.43 -3.28
CA ALA A 113 -10.62 6.21 -2.07
C ALA A 113 -9.22 6.84 -2.02
N LEU A 114 -8.17 6.07 -2.35
CA LEU A 114 -6.81 6.58 -2.43
C LEU A 114 -6.64 7.61 -3.55
N PHE A 115 -7.32 7.43 -4.68
CA PHE A 115 -7.30 8.40 -5.77
C PHE A 115 -7.93 9.73 -5.35
N LEU A 116 -9.06 9.69 -4.63
CA LEU A 116 -9.67 10.90 -4.05
C LEU A 116 -8.74 11.57 -3.04
N ALA A 117 -8.06 10.78 -2.19
CA ALA A 117 -7.05 11.31 -1.27
C ALA A 117 -5.91 12.01 -2.03
N LEU A 118 -5.44 11.43 -3.14
CA LEU A 118 -4.43 12.04 -4.00
C LEU A 118 -4.87 13.36 -4.60
N LEU A 119 -6.12 13.45 -5.07
CA LEU A 119 -6.67 14.71 -5.56
C LEU A 119 -6.70 15.77 -4.44
N VAL A 120 -7.14 15.40 -3.24
CA VAL A 120 -7.15 16.32 -2.09
C VAL A 120 -5.74 16.80 -1.76
N THR A 121 -4.76 15.90 -1.73
CA THR A 121 -3.35 16.23 -1.50
C THR A 121 -2.83 17.22 -2.54
N CYS A 122 -3.14 16.99 -3.83
CA CYS A 122 -2.79 17.91 -4.91
C CYS A 122 -3.42 19.30 -4.72
N PHE A 123 -4.71 19.38 -4.35
CA PHE A 123 -5.37 20.66 -4.08
C PHE A 123 -4.76 21.40 -2.89
N GLN A 124 -4.40 20.69 -1.82
CA GLN A 124 -3.74 21.29 -0.65
C GLN A 124 -2.33 21.80 -0.99
N MET A 125 -1.58 21.05 -1.81
CA MET A 125 -0.27 21.47 -2.30
C MET A 125 -0.34 22.78 -3.08
N LEU A 126 -1.37 22.95 -3.93
CA LEU A 126 -1.59 24.16 -4.74
C LEU A 126 -2.05 25.37 -3.92
N ARG A 127 -2.94 25.17 -2.94
CA ARG A 127 -3.43 26.27 -2.08
C ARG A 127 -2.34 26.82 -1.14
N GLY A 128 -1.32 26.04 -0.83
CA GLY A 128 -0.33 26.41 0.18
C GLY A 128 -0.94 26.47 1.59
N LYS A 129 -0.11 26.64 2.62
CA LYS A 129 -0.61 26.82 3.99
C LYS A 129 -1.46 28.10 4.01
N ALA A 130 -2.76 27.98 4.32
CA ALA A 130 -3.51 29.12 4.81
C ALA A 130 -2.78 29.61 6.06
N SER A 131 -2.24 30.82 5.98
CA SER A 131 -1.50 31.49 7.07
C SER A 131 -2.39 31.68 8.28
#